data_AF-A0A7S1KF09-F1
#
_entry.id   AF-A0A7S1KF09-F1
#
_cell.length_a   1.000
_cell.length_b   1.000
_cell.length_c   1.000
_cell.angle_alpha   90.00
_cell.angle_beta   90.00
_cell.angle_gamma   90.00
#
_symmetry.space_group_name_H-M   'P 1'
#
loop_
_entity.id
_entity.type
_entity.pdbx_description
1 polymer ?
#
loop_
_entity_poly.entity_id
_entity_poly.type
_entity_poly.pdbx_seq_one_letter_code
_entity_poly.pdbx_strand_id
1 'polypeptide(L)'
;PVRSRITWHPSVGWTTVAANDGVVFSSASSLLKSLIVVHRVLAVGGMSQSPPMAVDRSARGGYLDGVLTRSPHTPLDDCSHVMAHEVVGGMCRQSHWLTSSNDPFIAWIAMRIPPGDNQNVEVTINTSE
;
A
#
# COMPACT_ATOMS: atom_id res chain seq x y z
N PRO A 1 11.95 -6.77 6.23
CA PRO A 1 10.89 -6.29 7.16
C PRO A 1 11.46 -5.31 8.18
N VAL A 2 10.90 -4.10 8.23
CA VAL A 2 11.28 -3.10 9.25
C VAL A 2 10.35 -3.26 10.44
N ARG A 3 10.90 -3.56 11.62
CA ARG A 3 10.14 -3.79 12.86
C ARG A 3 9.81 -2.52 13.65
N SER A 4 10.27 -1.35 13.21
CA SER A 4 9.97 -0.07 13.85
C SER A 4 8.64 0.49 13.30
N ARG A 5 7.69 0.77 14.20
CA ARG A 5 6.34 1.25 13.87
C ARG A 5 6.19 2.69 14.34
N ILE A 6 6.02 3.62 13.41
CA ILE A 6 5.88 5.05 13.69
C ILE A 6 4.64 5.55 12.92
N THR A 7 3.79 6.35 13.57
CA THR A 7 2.64 7.01 12.94
C THR A 7 2.62 8.50 13.28
N TRP A 8 1.87 9.30 12.51
CA TRP A 8 1.67 10.72 12.78
C TRP A 8 0.40 10.94 13.61
N HIS A 9 0.53 11.55 14.79
CA HIS A 9 -0.59 11.96 15.64
C HIS A 9 -0.79 13.47 15.54
N PRO A 10 -2.01 13.98 15.28
CA PRO A 10 -2.27 15.42 15.09
C PRO A 10 -1.79 16.32 16.23
N SER A 11 -1.80 15.84 17.48
CA SER A 11 -1.38 16.62 18.64
C SER A 11 0.04 16.36 19.15
N VAL A 12 0.71 15.29 18.70
CA VAL A 12 2.01 14.85 19.26
C VAL A 12 3.09 14.69 18.18
N GLY A 13 2.71 14.70 16.91
CA GLY A 13 3.63 14.43 15.79
C GLY A 13 3.95 12.94 15.65
N TRP A 14 5.17 12.60 15.24
CA TRP A 14 5.60 11.22 15.04
C TRP A 14 5.68 10.46 16.38
N THR A 15 4.93 9.37 16.52
CA THR A 15 4.89 8.52 17.73
C THR A 15 5.04 7.04 17.41
N THR A 16 5.62 6.26 18.32
CA THR A 16 5.71 4.80 18.22
C THR A 16 4.40 4.13 18.58
N VAL A 17 3.95 3.15 17.79
CA VAL A 17 2.68 2.45 18.00
C VAL A 17 2.92 1.01 18.45
N ALA A 18 2.11 0.51 19.39
CA ALA A 18 2.26 -0.83 19.97
C ALA A 18 2.15 -1.97 18.94
N ALA A 19 2.75 -3.12 19.29
CA ALA A 19 2.96 -4.26 18.41
C ALA A 19 1.69 -5.00 17.95
N ASN A 20 0.52 -4.72 18.53
CA ASN A 20 -0.66 -5.55 18.30
C ASN A 20 -1.65 -5.04 17.23
N ASP A 21 -1.55 -3.78 16.79
CA ASP A 21 -2.55 -3.18 15.87
C ASP A 21 -1.94 -2.46 14.64
N GLY A 22 -0.64 -2.59 14.40
CA GLY A 22 0.10 -1.81 13.41
C GLY A 22 0.55 -2.55 12.16
N VAL A 23 0.61 -1.83 11.04
CA VAL A 23 1.12 -2.29 9.74
C VAL A 23 2.61 -2.68 9.82
N VAL A 24 2.99 -3.83 9.24
CA VAL A 24 4.38 -4.30 9.11
C VAL A 24 4.87 -4.09 7.68
N PHE A 25 5.89 -3.25 7.50
CA PHE A 25 6.43 -2.92 6.19
C PHE A 25 7.54 -3.86 5.74
N SER A 26 7.56 -4.20 4.46
CA SER A 26 8.59 -5.06 3.86
C SER A 26 9.99 -4.41 3.89
N SER A 27 10.07 -3.07 3.80
CA SER A 27 11.31 -2.27 3.75
C SER A 27 11.17 -0.90 4.43
N ALA A 28 12.30 -0.21 4.63
CA ALA A 28 12.32 1.16 5.15
C ALA A 28 11.72 2.16 4.15
N SER A 29 11.91 1.93 2.85
CA SER A 29 11.28 2.72 1.79
C SER A 29 9.76 2.60 1.78
N SER A 30 9.23 1.40 2.03
CA SER A 30 7.80 1.15 2.21
C SER A 30 7.23 1.93 3.40
N LEU A 31 7.93 1.91 4.54
CA LEU A 31 7.56 2.72 5.70
C LEU A 31 7.57 4.22 5.35
N LEU A 32 8.67 4.74 4.81
CA LEU A 32 8.81 6.17 4.47
C LEU A 32 7.71 6.64 3.52
N LYS A 33 7.39 5.84 2.49
CA LYS A 33 6.29 6.15 1.57
C LYS A 33 4.94 6.19 2.26
N SER A 34 4.66 5.25 3.16
CA SER A 34 3.42 5.28 3.95
C SER A 34 3.32 6.56 4.79
N LEU A 35 4.42 6.99 5.40
CA LEU A 35 4.45 8.24 6.17
C LEU A 35 4.21 9.47 5.28
N ILE A 36 4.75 9.50 4.07
CA ILE A 36 4.49 10.57 3.09
C ILE A 36 3.00 10.61 2.70
N VAL A 37 2.37 9.46 2.42
CA VAL A 37 0.92 9.41 2.13
C VAL A 37 0.12 9.96 3.30
N VAL A 38 0.36 9.43 4.51
CA VAL A 38 -0.37 9.84 5.72
C VAL A 38 -0.22 11.34 5.95
N HIS A 39 1.00 11.87 5.83
CA HIS A 39 1.24 13.29 6.00
C HIS A 39 0.48 14.11 4.94
N ARG A 40 0.55 13.74 3.65
CA ARG A 40 -0.13 14.49 2.58
C ARG A 40 -1.64 14.50 2.76
N VAL A 41 -2.23 13.35 3.09
CA VAL A 41 -3.67 13.20 3.33
C VAL A 41 -4.12 14.09 4.50
N LEU A 42 -3.35 14.12 5.59
CA LEU A 42 -3.69 14.90 6.78
C LEU A 42 -3.39 16.40 6.64
N ALA A 43 -2.35 16.77 5.88
CA ALA A 43 -1.89 18.16 5.76
C ALA A 43 -2.54 18.92 4.61
N VAL A 44 -2.77 18.26 3.46
CA VAL A 44 -3.28 18.88 2.23
C VAL A 44 -4.77 18.61 2.04
N GLY A 45 -5.31 17.58 2.71
CA GLY A 45 -6.74 17.29 2.76
C GLY A 45 -7.24 16.70 1.45
N GLY A 46 -7.23 15.36 1.36
CA GLY A 46 -7.80 14.67 0.20
C GLY A 46 -7.22 13.28 0.00
N MET A 47 -8.10 12.29 -0.05
CA MET A 47 -7.82 11.01 -0.70
C MET A 47 -9.09 10.58 -1.42
N SER A 48 -8.98 10.38 -2.72
CA SER A 48 -10.03 9.76 -3.52
C SER A 48 -9.67 8.31 -3.78
N GLN A 49 -10.58 7.40 -3.47
CA GLN A 49 -10.43 5.97 -3.68
C GLN A 49 -11.54 5.48 -4.63
N SER A 50 -11.17 4.74 -5.67
CA SER A 50 -12.16 4.06 -6.51
C SER A 50 -12.89 2.97 -5.73
N PRO A 51 -14.11 2.58 -6.13
CA PRO A 51 -14.73 1.36 -5.64
C PRO A 51 -13.77 0.16 -5.78
N PRO A 52 -13.68 -0.73 -4.78
CA PRO A 52 -12.87 -1.94 -4.89
C PRO A 52 -13.44 -2.84 -5.98
N MET A 53 -12.56 -3.33 -6.86
CA MET A 53 -12.92 -4.30 -7.88
C MET A 53 -12.27 -5.64 -7.53
N ALA A 54 -13.09 -6.68 -7.41
CA ALA A 54 -12.59 -8.04 -7.28
C ALA A 54 -12.12 -8.54 -8.65
N VAL A 55 -10.87 -8.97 -8.72
CA VAL A 55 -10.25 -9.52 -9.92
C VAL A 55 -9.77 -10.93 -9.62
N ASP A 56 -10.15 -11.89 -10.46
CA ASP A 56 -9.65 -13.27 -10.38
C ASP A 56 -8.12 -13.27 -10.49
N ARG A 57 -7.44 -13.80 -9.47
CA ARG A 57 -5.97 -13.85 -9.42
C ARG A 57 -5.36 -14.68 -10.54
N SER A 58 -6.11 -15.67 -11.03
CA SER A 58 -5.70 -16.61 -12.07
C SER A 58 -5.93 -16.06 -13.49
N ALA A 59 -6.65 -14.93 -13.61
CA ALA A 59 -6.91 -14.30 -14.89
C ALA A 59 -5.60 -13.97 -15.65
N ARG A 60 -5.68 -14.00 -16.98
CA ARG A 60 -4.53 -13.84 -17.90
C ARG A 60 -3.35 -14.78 -17.58
N GLY A 61 -3.65 -16.03 -17.20
CA GLY A 61 -2.63 -17.05 -16.96
C GLY A 61 -1.86 -16.86 -15.65
N GLY A 62 -2.52 -16.30 -14.62
CA GLY A 62 -1.91 -16.07 -13.31
C GLY A 62 -0.95 -14.88 -13.26
N TYR A 63 -1.09 -13.91 -14.18
CA TYR A 63 -0.26 -12.71 -14.16
C TYR A 63 -0.36 -11.99 -12.80
N LEU A 64 -1.59 -11.80 -12.30
CA LEU A 64 -1.83 -11.12 -11.04
C LEU A 64 -1.30 -11.90 -9.83
N ASP A 65 -1.49 -13.23 -9.84
CA ASP A 65 -0.88 -14.14 -8.85
C ASP A 65 0.65 -14.03 -8.84
N GLY A 66 1.27 -13.94 -10.03
CA GLY A 66 2.70 -13.71 -10.18
C GLY A 66 3.16 -12.36 -9.62
N VAL A 67 2.41 -11.28 -9.84
CA VAL A 67 2.73 -9.95 -9.27
C VAL A 67 2.72 -9.97 -7.75
N LEU A 68 1.72 -10.65 -7.16
CA LEU A 68 1.52 -10.72 -5.71
C LEU A 68 2.50 -11.66 -4.99
N THR A 69 2.98 -12.70 -5.67
CA THR A 69 3.91 -13.70 -5.11
C THR A 69 5.38 -13.36 -5.32
N ARG A 70 5.69 -12.43 -6.24
CA ARG A 70 7.06 -11.98 -6.51
C ARG A 70 7.61 -11.11 -5.38
N SER A 71 8.93 -10.94 -5.41
CA SER A 71 9.64 -10.05 -4.49
C SER A 71 8.98 -8.66 -4.45
N PRO A 72 8.64 -8.13 -3.27
CA PRO A 72 7.93 -6.85 -3.09
C PRO A 72 8.81 -5.63 -3.40
N HIS A 73 9.88 -5.81 -4.17
CA HIS A 73 10.87 -4.80 -4.52
C HIS A 73 10.92 -4.50 -6.02
N THR A 74 10.15 -5.22 -6.84
CA THR A 74 10.04 -4.96 -8.27
C THR A 74 8.71 -4.25 -8.55
N PRO A 75 8.73 -2.98 -8.99
CA PRO A 75 7.54 -2.29 -9.47
C PRO A 75 6.94 -2.99 -10.70
N LEU A 76 5.68 -2.70 -11.00
CA LEU A 76 5.12 -3.04 -12.31
C LEU A 76 5.75 -2.11 -13.35
N ASP A 77 5.69 -2.51 -14.62
CA ASP A 77 6.13 -1.66 -15.73
C ASP A 77 5.45 -0.29 -15.63
N ASP A 78 6.23 0.78 -15.88
CA ASP A 78 5.84 2.19 -15.75
C ASP A 78 5.48 2.69 -14.33
N CYS A 79 5.52 1.84 -13.31
CA CYS A 79 5.36 2.29 -11.92
C CYS A 79 6.70 2.74 -11.34
N SER A 80 6.69 3.88 -10.64
CA SER A 80 7.92 4.42 -10.05
C SER A 80 8.44 3.55 -8.89
N HIS A 81 7.53 2.96 -8.10
CA HIS A 81 7.87 2.22 -6.90
C HIS A 81 6.80 1.18 -6.54
N VAL A 82 7.20 0.20 -5.74
CA VAL A 82 6.28 -0.74 -5.07
C VAL A 82 6.43 -0.62 -3.56
N MET A 83 5.31 -0.77 -2.86
CA MET A 83 5.24 -0.90 -1.41
C MET A 83 4.49 -2.19 -1.11
N ALA A 84 5.02 -3.01 -0.19
CA ALA A 84 4.25 -4.13 0.36
C ALA A 84 4.25 -4.06 1.88
N HIS A 85 3.09 -4.34 2.45
CA HIS A 85 2.94 -4.43 3.90
C HIS A 85 1.84 -5.40 4.27
N GLU A 86 1.97 -5.97 5.46
CA GLU A 86 0.95 -6.80 6.08
C GLU A 86 0.27 -5.98 7.17
N VAL A 87 -1.06 -6.01 7.20
CA VAL A 87 -1.84 -5.40 8.29
C VAL A 87 -2.36 -6.47 9.22
N VAL A 88 -2.86 -6.04 10.39
CA VAL A 88 -3.43 -6.94 11.39
C VAL A 88 -4.60 -7.73 10.81
N GLY A 89 -4.64 -9.02 11.09
CA GLY A 89 -5.57 -9.97 10.49
C GLY A 89 -5.02 -10.73 9.27
N GLY A 90 -3.72 -10.60 8.97
CA GLY A 90 -3.05 -11.36 7.91
C GLY A 90 -3.33 -10.84 6.50
N MET A 91 -3.98 -9.69 6.38
CA MET A 91 -4.24 -9.08 5.07
C MET A 91 -2.95 -8.49 4.52
N CYS A 92 -2.49 -9.07 3.40
CA CYS A 92 -1.37 -8.57 2.64
C CYS A 92 -1.86 -7.49 1.65
N ARG A 93 -1.14 -6.37 1.61
CA ARG A 93 -1.38 -5.28 0.67
C ARG A 93 -0.11 -4.98 -0.11
N GLN A 94 -0.24 -4.90 -1.43
CA GLN A 94 0.80 -4.45 -2.35
C GLN A 94 0.29 -3.23 -3.10
N SER A 95 1.07 -2.15 -3.10
CA SER A 95 0.73 -0.89 -3.75
C SER A 95 1.81 -0.52 -4.77
N HIS A 96 1.39 -0.22 -6.00
CA HIS A 96 2.26 0.22 -7.09
C HIS A 96 1.99 1.69 -7.39
N TRP A 97 3.05 2.49 -7.34
CA TRP A 97 2.98 3.94 -7.39
C TRP A 97 3.09 4.42 -8.83
N LEU A 98 2.04 5.10 -9.29
CA LEU A 98 1.96 5.67 -10.64
C LEU A 98 2.70 7.00 -10.73
N THR A 99 2.65 7.79 -9.66
CA THR A 99 3.43 9.03 -9.55
C THR A 99 4.63 8.86 -8.61
N SER A 100 5.64 9.68 -8.81
CA SER A 100 6.80 9.81 -7.94
C SER A 100 6.47 10.63 -6.69
N SER A 101 7.39 10.67 -5.72
CA SER A 101 7.25 11.53 -4.54
C SER A 101 7.37 13.03 -4.86
N ASN A 102 7.89 13.38 -6.04
CA ASN A 102 8.12 14.76 -6.45
C ASN A 102 6.89 15.37 -7.16
N ASP A 103 5.86 14.56 -7.43
CA ASP A 103 4.68 15.00 -8.16
C ASP A 103 3.69 15.78 -7.27
N PRO A 104 2.94 16.75 -7.86
CA PRO A 104 1.99 17.60 -7.16
C PRO A 104 0.75 16.85 -6.65
N PHE A 105 0.57 15.58 -7.02
CA PHE A 105 -0.36 14.65 -6.39
C PHE A 105 0.22 13.23 -6.39
N ILE A 106 -0.28 12.40 -5.48
CA ILE A 106 0.09 10.99 -5.38
C ILE A 106 -0.99 10.14 -6.03
N ALA A 107 -0.62 9.24 -6.94
CA ALA A 107 -1.51 8.20 -7.46
C ALA A 107 -0.87 6.81 -7.34
N TRP A 108 -1.66 5.82 -6.93
CA TRP A 108 -1.20 4.44 -6.81
C TRP A 108 -2.35 3.44 -6.99
N ILE A 109 -1.99 2.25 -7.48
CA ILE A 109 -2.85 1.07 -7.53
C ILE A 109 -2.57 0.28 -6.26
N ALA A 110 -3.60 -0.05 -5.49
CA ALA A 110 -3.51 -0.91 -4.32
C ALA A 110 -4.23 -2.22 -4.57
N MET A 111 -3.51 -3.31 -4.34
CA MET A 111 -3.99 -4.69 -4.43
C MET A 111 -3.97 -5.28 -3.02
N ARG A 112 -5.06 -5.93 -2.63
CA ARG A 112 -5.14 -6.64 -1.34
C ARG A 112 -5.82 -7.99 -1.51
N ILE A 113 -5.38 -8.95 -0.71
CA ILE A 113 -6.00 -10.28 -0.63
C ILE A 113 -6.83 -10.31 0.64
N PRO A 114 -8.18 -10.31 0.55
CA PRO A 114 -9.04 -10.40 1.72
C PRO A 114 -8.79 -11.70 2.51
N PRO A 115 -8.87 -11.67 3.85
CA PRO A 115 -8.76 -12.89 4.65
C PRO A 115 -9.81 -13.91 4.22
N GLY A 116 -9.38 -15.13 3.86
CA GLY A 116 -10.27 -16.21 3.45
C GLY A 116 -10.70 -16.21 1.99
N ASP A 117 -10.38 -15.17 1.20
CA ASP A 117 -10.53 -15.18 -0.25
C ASP A 117 -9.17 -15.45 -0.91
N ASN A 118 -8.99 -16.70 -1.33
CA ASN A 118 -7.80 -17.13 -2.03
C ASN A 118 -7.93 -17.07 -3.54
N GLN A 119 -9.08 -16.66 -4.10
CA GLN A 119 -9.33 -16.66 -5.55
C GLN A 119 -9.27 -15.26 -6.14
N ASN A 120 -9.73 -14.26 -5.38
CA ASN A 120 -9.78 -12.89 -5.87
C ASN A 120 -8.76 -11.99 -5.18
N VAL A 121 -8.43 -10.93 -5.89
CA VAL A 121 -7.63 -9.81 -5.43
C VAL A 121 -8.50 -8.58 -5.55
N GLU A 122 -8.62 -7.82 -4.48
CA GLU A 122 -9.29 -6.53 -4.55
C GLU A 122 -8.31 -5.47 -5.02
N VAL A 123 -8.67 -4.79 -6.11
CA VAL A 123 -7.90 -3.72 -6.72
C VAL A 123 -8.62 -2.39 -6.53
N THR A 124 -7.88 -1.38 -6.10
CA THR A 124 -8.36 0.00 -5.93
C THR A 124 -7.36 0.98 -6.52
N ILE A 125 -7.86 2.06 -7.11
CA ILE A 125 -7.06 3.20 -7.54
C ILE A 125 -7.22 4.29 -6.48
N ASN A 126 -6.11 4.84 -6.02
CA ASN A 126 -6.08 5.86 -4.98
C ASN A 126 -5.34 7.08 -5.51
N THR A 127 -5.85 8.26 -5.17
CA THR A 127 -5.25 9.56 -5.51
C THR A 127 -5.30 10.50 -4.31
N SER A 128 -4.36 11.44 -4.20
CA SER A 128 -4.29 12.44 -3.13
C SER A 128 -4.69 13.85 -3.59
N GLU A 129 -5.54 13.94 -4.61
CA GLU A 129 -6.14 15.19 -5.07
C GLU A 129 -7.32 15.59 -4.17
#